data_AF-A0A2P4EV12-F1
#
_entry.id   AF-A0A2P4EV12-F1
#
_cell.length_a   1.000
_cell.length_b   1.000
_cell.length_c   1.000
_cell.angle_alpha   90.00
_cell.angle_beta   90.00
_cell.angle_gamma   90.00
#
_symmetry.space_group_name_H-M   'P 1'
#
loop_
_entity.id
_entity.type
_entity.pdbx_description
1 polymer ?
#
loop_
_entity_poly.entity_id
_entity_poly.type
_entity_poly.pdbx_seq_one_letter_code
_entity_poly.pdbx_strand_id
1 'polypeptide(L)'
;MKLSGLKPIALFEASKGLLALLVALGIHELAGDNLQSVAESLVTHLHLNPASHLPGIIIDASRSLSDARLGLIATGAMVYSLVRFIESWGLWHQVRWTEWFALVSGAIYLPAELYEFATSPNLLSTGLLVLNLAIVLYLYLTLRVQRKTHQQ
;
A
#
# COMPACT_ATOMS: atom_id res chain seq x y z
N MET A 1 27.53 10.00 -7.32
CA MET A 1 26.28 10.76 -7.58
C MET A 1 25.37 10.59 -6.38
N LYS A 2 24.92 11.67 -5.72
CA LYS A 2 23.96 11.58 -4.62
C LYS A 2 22.63 11.04 -5.17
N LEU A 3 22.20 9.86 -4.74
CA LEU A 3 20.95 9.21 -5.15
C LEU A 3 19.73 9.95 -4.58
N SER A 4 19.44 11.14 -5.13
CA SER A 4 18.38 12.03 -4.64
C SER A 4 16.96 11.41 -4.74
N GLY A 5 16.77 10.37 -5.55
CA GLY A 5 15.45 9.77 -5.80
C GLY A 5 15.01 8.70 -4.80
N LEU A 6 15.90 8.20 -3.93
CA LEU A 6 15.51 7.23 -2.89
C LEU A 6 14.62 7.86 -1.81
N LYS A 7 14.80 9.14 -1.49
CA LYS A 7 14.00 9.83 -0.46
C LYS A 7 12.52 10.02 -0.85
N PRO A 8 12.19 10.47 -2.07
CA PRO A 8 10.80 10.47 -2.55
C PRO A 8 10.15 9.09 -2.51
N ILE A 9 10.88 8.04 -2.92
CA ILE A 9 10.36 6.66 -2.89
C ILE A 9 10.13 6.22 -1.45
N ALA A 10 11.06 6.51 -0.54
CA ALA A 10 10.88 6.23 0.88
C ALA A 10 9.62 6.91 1.44
N LEU A 11 9.36 8.17 1.10
CA LEU A 11 8.15 8.86 1.54
C LEU A 11 6.88 8.22 0.96
N PHE A 12 6.92 7.78 -0.30
CA PHE A 12 5.82 7.07 -0.93
C PHE A 12 5.55 5.69 -0.30
N GLU A 13 6.59 4.91 0.02
CA GLU A 13 6.40 3.64 0.72
C GLU A 13 5.94 3.84 2.17
N ALA A 14 6.39 4.92 2.84
CA ALA A 14 5.89 5.29 4.17
C ALA A 14 4.41 5.64 4.14
N SER A 15 3.92 6.32 3.09
CA SER A 15 2.49 6.65 3.00
C SER A 15 1.63 5.40 2.85
N LYS A 16 2.07 4.38 2.10
CA LYS A 16 1.40 3.07 2.06
C LYS A 16 1.40 2.38 3.43
N GLY A 17 2.53 2.42 4.14
CA GLY A 17 2.64 1.90 5.50
C GLY A 17 1.67 2.59 6.46
N LEU A 18 1.55 3.91 6.37
CA LEU A 18 0.61 4.70 7.16
C LEU A 18 -0.85 4.37 6.82
N LEU A 19 -1.20 4.25 5.53
CA LEU A 19 -2.54 3.85 5.11
C LEU A 19 -2.90 2.46 5.67
N ALA A 20 -1.99 1.50 5.57
CA ALA A 20 -2.19 0.17 6.14
C ALA A 20 -2.35 0.19 7.67
N LEU A 21 -1.59 1.05 8.36
CA LEU A 21 -1.74 1.24 9.81
C LEU A 21 -3.11 1.80 10.15
N LEU A 22 -3.57 2.83 9.43
CA LEU A 22 -4.89 3.41 9.64
C LEU A 22 -6.01 2.39 9.40
N VAL A 23 -5.87 1.52 8.40
CA VAL A 23 -6.80 0.41 8.18
C VAL A 23 -6.77 -0.58 9.35
N ALA A 24 -5.60 -0.98 9.83
CA ALA A 24 -5.46 -1.89 10.97
C ALA A 24 -6.10 -1.32 12.25
N LEU A 25 -5.80 -0.05 12.56
CA LEU A 25 -6.37 0.67 13.71
C LEU A 25 -7.87 0.85 13.55
N GLY A 26 -8.33 1.23 12.36
CA GLY A 26 -9.75 1.32 12.05
C GLY A 26 -10.46 0.01 12.36
N ILE A 27 -9.99 -1.11 11.80
CA ILE A 27 -10.59 -2.43 12.06
C ILE A 27 -10.58 -2.76 13.54
N HIS A 28 -9.49 -2.46 14.27
CA HIS A 28 -9.40 -2.72 15.71
C HIS A 28 -10.42 -1.91 16.53
N GLU A 29 -10.53 -0.60 16.28
CA GLU A 29 -11.51 0.29 16.94
C GLU A 29 -12.96 -0.11 16.58
N LEU A 30 -13.18 -0.49 15.32
CA LEU A 30 -14.50 -0.84 14.81
C LEU A 30 -14.97 -2.23 15.27
N ALA A 31 -14.06 -3.19 15.41
CA ALA A 31 -14.35 -4.57 15.82
C ALA A 31 -14.64 -4.71 17.32
N GLY A 32 -14.41 -3.66 18.11
CA GLY A 32 -14.71 -3.64 19.54
C GLY A 32 -16.20 -3.46 19.86
N ASP A 33 -16.93 -2.60 19.12
CA ASP A 33 -18.38 -2.35 19.36
C ASP A 33 -19.11 -1.47 18.31
N ASN A 34 -18.47 -0.96 17.24
CA ASN A 34 -19.00 0.20 16.49
C ASN A 34 -18.78 0.20 14.96
N LEU A 35 -18.54 -0.97 14.35
CA LEU A 35 -18.33 -1.06 12.89
C LEU A 35 -19.49 -0.46 12.07
N GLN A 36 -20.71 -0.56 12.61
CA GLN A 36 -21.94 -0.05 11.99
C GLN A 36 -22.14 1.46 12.17
N SER A 37 -21.85 2.01 13.36
CA SER A 37 -22.07 3.44 13.68
C SER A 37 -21.05 4.37 13.02
N VAL A 38 -19.83 3.89 12.76
CA VAL A 38 -18.81 4.64 12.03
C VAL A 38 -19.06 4.59 10.51
N ALA A 39 -19.55 3.47 9.98
CA ALA A 39 -20.00 3.40 8.58
C ALA A 39 -21.15 4.38 8.33
N GLU A 40 -22.11 4.47 9.26
CA GLU A 40 -23.19 5.45 9.24
C GLU A 40 -22.67 6.89 9.38
N SER A 41 -21.73 7.17 10.28
CA SER A 41 -21.15 8.51 10.46
C SER A 41 -20.28 8.97 9.28
N LEU A 42 -19.52 8.08 8.64
CA LEU A 42 -18.74 8.40 7.44
C LEU A 42 -19.65 8.70 6.25
N VAL A 43 -20.70 7.91 6.04
CA VAL A 43 -21.72 8.17 4.99
C VAL A 43 -22.41 9.52 5.22
N THR A 44 -22.69 9.85 6.48
CA THR A 44 -23.38 11.09 6.86
C THR A 44 -22.47 12.32 6.79
N HIS A 45 -21.22 12.23 7.26
CA HIS A 45 -20.27 13.36 7.23
C HIS A 45 -19.69 13.62 5.83
N LEU A 46 -19.55 12.59 5.00
CA LEU A 46 -18.98 12.73 3.66
C LEU A 46 -20.02 13.08 2.57
N HIS A 47 -21.30 13.33 2.94
CA HIS A 47 -22.39 13.57 1.99
C HIS A 47 -22.42 12.55 0.84
N LEU A 48 -22.08 11.30 1.13
CA LEU A 48 -22.09 10.23 0.13
C LEU A 48 -23.57 9.91 -0.12
N ASN A 49 -24.09 10.41 -1.24
CA ASN A 49 -25.46 10.21 -1.69
C ASN A 49 -25.83 8.70 -1.53
N PRO A 50 -26.84 8.35 -0.72
CA PRO A 50 -27.23 6.97 -0.40
C PRO A 50 -27.66 6.12 -1.61
N ALA A 51 -27.74 6.70 -2.81
CA ALA A 51 -28.17 6.07 -4.05
C ALA A 51 -27.04 5.43 -4.90
N SER A 52 -25.79 5.38 -4.42
CA SER A 52 -24.69 4.73 -5.14
C SER A 52 -24.31 3.39 -4.52
N HIS A 53 -24.05 2.37 -5.33
CA HIS A 53 -23.81 0.95 -4.96
C HIS A 53 -22.58 0.65 -4.06
N LEU A 54 -21.84 1.66 -3.59
CA LEU A 54 -20.58 1.49 -2.85
C LEU A 54 -20.72 1.20 -1.33
N PRO A 55 -21.67 1.81 -0.58
CA PRO A 55 -21.81 1.56 0.86
C PRO A 55 -22.25 0.12 1.17
N GLY A 56 -23.04 -0.49 0.28
CA GLY A 56 -23.57 -1.84 0.47
C GLY A 56 -22.47 -2.91 0.54
N ILE A 57 -21.41 -2.78 -0.26
CA ILE A 57 -20.33 -3.79 -0.29
C ILE A 57 -19.53 -3.79 1.02
N ILE A 58 -19.31 -2.61 1.60
CA ILE A 58 -18.58 -2.46 2.87
C ILE A 58 -19.44 -2.97 4.04
N ILE A 59 -20.76 -2.73 3.99
CA ILE A 59 -21.73 -3.17 5.00
C ILE A 59 -22.05 -4.67 4.90
N ASP A 60 -22.11 -5.25 3.70
CA ASP A 60 -22.33 -6.69 3.52
C ASP A 60 -21.06 -7.51 3.78
N ALA A 61 -19.87 -6.95 3.46
CA ALA A 61 -18.61 -7.54 3.87
C ALA A 61 -18.48 -7.56 5.39
N SER A 62 -18.87 -6.50 6.11
CA SER A 62 -18.81 -6.49 7.58
C SER A 62 -19.74 -7.50 8.24
N ARG A 63 -20.91 -7.79 7.65
CA ARG A 63 -21.87 -8.78 8.17
C ARG A 63 -21.44 -10.24 8.00
N SER A 64 -20.50 -10.53 7.09
CA SER A 64 -20.04 -11.88 6.77
C SER A 64 -18.66 -12.24 7.33
N LEU A 65 -17.95 -11.26 7.91
CA LEU A 65 -16.62 -11.45 8.50
C LEU A 65 -16.76 -11.65 10.01
N SER A 66 -16.54 -12.87 10.48
CA SER A 66 -16.42 -13.16 11.93
C SER A 66 -15.32 -12.33 12.58
N ASP A 67 -15.47 -11.98 13.86
CA ASP A 67 -14.47 -11.23 14.65
C ASP A 67 -13.04 -11.80 14.53
N ALA A 68 -12.91 -13.13 14.48
CA ALA A 68 -11.63 -13.82 14.27
C ALA A 68 -10.95 -13.46 12.93
N ARG A 69 -11.74 -13.31 11.86
CA ARG A 69 -11.23 -12.95 10.52
C ARG A 69 -10.89 -11.47 10.44
N LEU A 70 -11.66 -10.60 11.10
CA LEU A 70 -11.33 -9.18 11.25
C LEU A 70 -10.02 -8.99 12.03
N GLY A 71 -9.84 -9.74 13.13
CA GLY A 71 -8.59 -9.76 13.88
C GLY A 71 -7.38 -10.20 13.05
N LEU A 72 -7.55 -11.22 12.20
CA LEU A 72 -6.50 -11.66 11.27
C LEU A 72 -6.15 -10.58 10.22
N ILE A 73 -7.15 -9.91 9.64
CA ILE A 73 -6.93 -8.84 8.66
C ILE A 73 -6.21 -7.65 9.32
N ALA A 74 -6.67 -7.23 10.51
CA ALA A 74 -6.03 -6.15 11.27
C ALA A 74 -4.58 -6.47 11.61
N THR A 75 -4.32 -7.70 12.10
CA THR A 75 -2.96 -8.17 12.41
C THR A 75 -2.10 -8.19 11.16
N GLY A 76 -2.61 -8.70 10.03
CA GLY A 76 -1.91 -8.71 8.76
C GLY A 76 -1.57 -7.30 8.26
N ALA A 77 -2.51 -6.37 8.34
CA ALA A 77 -2.31 -4.97 7.96
C ALA A 77 -1.27 -4.27 8.87
N MET A 78 -1.26 -4.57 10.17
CA MET A 78 -0.28 -4.05 11.12
C MET A 78 1.13 -4.58 10.83
N VAL A 79 1.27 -5.89 10.60
CA VAL A 79 2.56 -6.50 10.19
C VAL A 79 3.05 -5.90 8.87
N TYR A 80 2.16 -5.78 7.88
CA TYR A 80 2.49 -5.17 6.59
C TYR A 80 2.94 -3.71 6.74
N SER A 81 2.29 -2.93 7.60
CA SER A 81 2.67 -1.55 7.90
C SER A 81 4.09 -1.45 8.48
N LEU A 82 4.43 -2.31 9.46
CA LEU A 82 5.77 -2.36 10.04
C LEU A 82 6.84 -2.67 8.98
N VAL A 83 6.57 -3.65 8.11
CA VAL A 83 7.46 -3.99 6.99
C VAL A 83 7.69 -2.77 6.09
N ARG A 84 6.63 -2.04 5.74
CA ARG A 84 6.73 -0.82 4.92
C ARG A 84 7.51 0.30 5.59
N PHE A 85 7.39 0.47 6.90
CA PHE A 85 8.20 1.46 7.62
C PHE A 85 9.67 1.06 7.69
N ILE A 86 9.99 -0.22 7.88
CA ILE A 86 11.37 -0.72 7.85
C ILE A 86 11.99 -0.49 6.47
N GLU A 87 11.24 -0.81 5.41
CA GLU A 87 11.65 -0.61 4.02
C GLU A 87 11.90 0.89 3.73
N SER A 88 10.94 1.74 4.07
CA SER A 88 11.05 3.20 3.89
C SER A 88 12.24 3.79 4.66
N TRP A 89 12.41 3.40 5.93
CA TRP A 89 13.53 3.84 6.75
C TRP A 89 14.87 3.42 6.15
N GLY A 90 14.96 2.18 5.64
CA GLY A 90 16.16 1.70 4.99
C GLY A 90 16.44 2.40 3.65
N LEU A 91 15.43 2.66 2.82
CA LEU A 91 15.57 3.45 1.60
C LEU A 91 16.04 4.88 1.90
N TRP A 92 15.53 5.49 2.98
CA TRP A 92 15.95 6.82 3.42
C TRP A 92 17.44 6.86 3.82
N HIS A 93 17.92 5.80 4.47
CA HIS A 93 19.31 5.64 4.89
C HIS A 93 20.20 4.93 3.86
N GLN A 94 19.67 4.62 2.66
CA GLN A 94 20.39 3.95 1.57
C GLN A 94 20.97 2.59 1.97
N VAL A 95 20.19 1.83 2.74
CA VAL A 95 20.56 0.49 3.19
C VAL A 95 20.36 -0.49 2.04
N ARG A 96 21.43 -1.15 1.60
CA ARG A 96 21.42 -1.97 0.36
C ARG A 96 20.42 -3.13 0.38
N TRP A 97 20.19 -3.76 1.53
CA TRP A 97 19.24 -4.88 1.60
C TRP A 97 17.79 -4.40 1.46
N THR A 98 17.46 -3.21 1.95
CA THR A 98 16.11 -2.63 1.79
C THR A 98 15.85 -2.15 0.38
N GLU A 99 16.88 -1.72 -0.36
CA GLU A 99 16.74 -1.40 -1.79
C GLU A 99 16.36 -2.65 -2.61
N TRP A 100 17.01 -3.79 -2.34
CA TRP A 100 16.64 -5.07 -2.96
C TRP A 100 15.24 -5.52 -2.54
N PHE A 101 14.92 -5.40 -1.25
CA PHE A 101 13.60 -5.75 -0.75
C PHE A 101 12.51 -4.90 -1.42
N ALA A 102 12.71 -3.60 -1.54
CA ALA A 102 11.80 -2.67 -2.19
C ALA A 102 11.62 -2.95 -3.69
N LEU A 103 12.70 -3.31 -4.37
CA LEU A 103 12.63 -3.70 -5.78
C LEU A 103 11.74 -4.93 -5.96
N VAL A 104 11.95 -5.98 -5.15
CA VAL A 104 11.19 -7.23 -5.23
C VAL A 104 9.73 -6.98 -4.81
N SER A 105 9.51 -6.27 -3.70
CA SER A 105 8.16 -5.97 -3.20
C SER A 105 7.36 -5.15 -4.22
N GLY A 106 7.96 -4.14 -4.86
CA GLY A 106 7.34 -3.37 -5.94
C GLY A 106 7.03 -4.20 -7.18
N ALA A 107 7.96 -5.06 -7.60
CA ALA A 107 7.81 -5.90 -8.79
C ALA A 107 6.67 -6.92 -8.67
N ILE A 108 6.31 -7.36 -7.46
CA ILE A 108 5.21 -8.29 -7.21
C ILE A 108 3.84 -7.72 -7.64
N TYR A 109 3.68 -6.39 -7.65
CA TYR A 109 2.42 -5.75 -8.06
C TYR A 109 2.25 -5.68 -9.59
N LEU A 110 3.35 -5.69 -10.34
CA LEU A 110 3.32 -5.51 -11.80
C LEU A 110 2.44 -6.54 -12.55
N PRO A 111 2.48 -7.85 -12.26
CA PRO A 111 1.62 -8.82 -12.95
C PRO A 111 0.13 -8.51 -12.78
N ALA A 112 -0.29 -8.11 -11.58
CA ALA A 112 -1.67 -7.77 -11.29
C ALA A 112 -2.09 -6.46 -11.99
N GLU A 113 -1.24 -5.43 -11.91
CA GLU A 113 -1.48 -4.13 -12.56
C GLU A 113 -1.52 -4.26 -14.10
N LEU A 114 -0.65 -5.10 -14.68
CA LEU A 114 -0.65 -5.41 -16.12
C LEU A 114 -1.92 -6.15 -16.55
N TYR A 115 -2.39 -7.10 -15.74
CA TYR A 115 -3.63 -7.82 -16.00
C TYR A 115 -4.84 -6.88 -15.96
N GLU A 116 -4.90 -6.00 -14.95
CA GLU A 116 -5.96 -5.02 -14.81
C GLU A 116 -5.94 -4.01 -15.96
N PHE A 117 -4.76 -3.51 -16.35
CA PHE A 117 -4.59 -2.63 -17.50
C PHE A 117 -5.02 -3.30 -18.82
N ALA A 118 -4.70 -4.58 -19.02
CA ALA A 118 -5.08 -5.32 -20.21
C ALA A 118 -6.59 -5.59 -20.29
N THR A 119 -7.24 -5.80 -19.14
CA THR A 119 -8.65 -6.19 -19.07
C THR A 119 -9.59 -4.99 -19.01
N SER A 120 -9.19 -3.92 -18.32
CA SER A 120 -10.03 -2.75 -18.05
C SER A 120 -9.18 -1.49 -17.84
N PRO A 121 -8.63 -0.91 -18.92
CA PRO A 121 -7.80 0.27 -18.82
C PRO A 121 -8.62 1.46 -18.32
N ASN A 122 -8.31 1.92 -17.11
CA ASN A 122 -8.83 3.15 -16.55
C ASN A 122 -7.66 4.08 -16.15
N LEU A 123 -7.95 5.37 -15.99
CA LEU A 123 -6.93 6.38 -15.70
C LEU A 123 -6.18 6.12 -14.38
N LEU A 124 -6.86 5.59 -13.37
CA LEU A 124 -6.27 5.29 -12.06
C LEU A 124 -5.33 4.09 -12.14
N SER A 125 -5.78 2.95 -12.66
CA SER A 125 -4.97 1.73 -12.80
C SER A 125 -3.78 1.96 -13.73
N THR A 126 -3.96 2.75 -14.79
CA THR A 126 -2.85 3.16 -15.67
C THR A 126 -1.83 4.04 -14.92
N GLY A 127 -2.31 5.02 -14.14
CA GLY A 127 -1.45 5.88 -13.33
C GLY A 127 -0.67 5.11 -12.27
N LEU A 128 -1.31 4.16 -11.59
CA LEU A 128 -0.69 3.28 -10.61
C LEU A 128 0.39 2.40 -11.25
N LEU A 129 0.08 1.77 -12.38
CA LEU A 129 1.04 0.95 -13.13
C LEU A 129 2.27 1.76 -13.53
N VAL A 130 2.08 2.96 -14.11
CA VAL A 130 3.19 3.82 -14.53
C VAL A 130 4.06 4.24 -13.34
N LEU A 131 3.43 4.62 -12.22
CA LEU A 131 4.13 5.01 -11.00
C LEU A 131 4.94 3.84 -10.44
N ASN A 132 4.34 2.66 -10.32
CA ASN A 132 5.00 1.48 -9.77
C ASN A 132 6.15 1.01 -10.67
N LEU A 133 5.92 1.00 -11.99
CA LEU A 133 6.96 0.69 -12.97
C LEU A 133 8.14 1.67 -12.88
N ALA A 134 7.88 2.97 -12.71
CA ALA A 134 8.91 3.98 -12.54
C ALA A 134 9.75 3.76 -11.27
N ILE A 135 9.12 3.40 -10.15
CA ILE A 135 9.79 3.08 -8.88
C ILE A 135 10.67 1.84 -9.05
N VAL A 136 10.12 0.75 -9.59
CA VAL A 136 10.84 -0.52 -9.82
C VAL A 136 12.05 -0.28 -10.73
N LEU A 137 11.86 0.44 -11.84
CA LEU A 137 12.95 0.75 -12.77
C LEU A 137 14.03 1.61 -12.11
N TYR A 138 13.65 2.61 -11.32
CA TYR A 138 14.59 3.46 -10.58
C TYR A 138 15.44 2.66 -9.60
N LEU A 139 14.80 1.78 -8.81
CA LEU A 139 15.49 0.91 -7.85
C LEU A 139 16.43 -0.06 -8.57
N TYR A 140 15.99 -0.66 -9.68
CA TYR A 140 16.82 -1.56 -10.48
C TYR A 140 18.06 -0.86 -11.03
N LEU A 141 17.90 0.34 -11.61
CA LEU A 141 19.02 1.13 -12.12
C LEU A 141 19.99 1.54 -11.02
N THR A 142 19.46 1.95 -9.86
CA THR A 142 20.24 2.31 -8.67
C THR A 142 21.11 1.15 -8.21
N LEU A 143 20.53 -0.04 -8.05
CA LEU A 143 21.25 -1.26 -7.67
C LEU A 143 22.29 -1.66 -8.71
N ARG A 144 21.98 -1.52 -10.01
CA ARG A 144 22.92 -1.84 -11.10
C ARG A 144 24.14 -0.92 -11.09
N VAL A 145 23.95 0.38 -10.86
CA VAL A 145 25.04 1.36 -10.79
C VAL A 145 25.93 1.07 -9.59
N GLN A 146 25.36 0.85 -8.41
CA GLN A 146 26.13 0.54 -7.19
C GLN A 146 26.95 -0.75 -7.32
N ARG A 147 26.44 -1.76 -8.05
CA ARG A 147 27.18 -3.01 -8.30
C ARG A 147 28.47 -2.77 -9.09
N LYS A 148 28.48 -1.85 -10.04
CA LYS A 148 29.66 -1.54 -10.86
C LYS A 148 30.75 -0.82 -10.07
N THR A 149 30.38 0.05 -9.13
CA THR A 149 31.33 0.79 -8.29
C THR A 149 32.08 -0.10 -7.30
N HIS A 150 31.49 -1.23 -6.87
CA HIS A 150 32.13 -2.19 -5.97
C HIS A 150 33.03 -3.22 -6.67
N GLN A 151 33.04 -3.26 -8.01
CA GLN A 151 33.90 -4.17 -8.79
C GLN A 151 35.11 -3.46 -9.44
N GLN A 152 35.30 -2.17 -9.17
CA GLN A 152 36.50 -1.40 -9.49
C GLN A 152 37.31 -1.17 -8.22
#